data_AF-A0A843LF83-F1
#
_entry.id   AF-A0A843LF83-F1
#
_cell.length_a   1.000
_cell.length_b   1.000
_cell.length_c   1.000
_cell.angle_alpha   90.00
_cell.angle_beta   90.00
_cell.angle_gamma   90.00
#
_symmetry.space_group_name_H-M   'P 1'
#
loop_
_entity.id
_entity.type
_entity.pdbx_description
1 polymer ?
#
loop_
_entity_poly.entity_id
_entity_poly.type
_entity_poly.pdbx_seq_one_letter_code
_entity_poly.pdbx_strand_id
1 'polypeptide(L)'
;MWTTTQSTAGTASDIRQSPTASCPGGITFIAQRIPNTNPFQDHVDGAAGFFLATSEANAALTGAGSRYIITDGSMAAGSFPNIAYWRNTTAGVDPYAAGLLVSVPGRENTYSIESFYKEAYYRTMVLRLQAFDGTMVVPSEALYVEYDTASIPETGYARLVDNRTLSPAGARAAADTYPGPRSSGATSVRRRRPSRRSGTTGSSTSPHPMR
;
A
#
# COMPACT_ATOMS: atom_id res chain seq x y z
N MET A 1 -25.88 -26.05 32.57
CA MET A 1 -26.98 -25.13 32.99
C MET A 1 -26.35 -23.79 33.30
N TRP A 2 -27.10 -22.69 33.20
CA TRP A 2 -26.70 -21.27 33.25
C TRP A 2 -26.35 -20.62 31.90
N THR A 3 -26.84 -19.45 31.51
CA THR A 3 -28.19 -18.82 31.52
C THR A 3 -28.11 -17.81 30.37
N THR A 4 -29.08 -17.82 29.46
CA THR A 4 -29.20 -16.82 28.40
C THR A 4 -29.65 -15.49 28.99
N THR A 5 -29.03 -14.38 28.60
CA THR A 5 -29.67 -13.06 28.72
C THR A 5 -29.49 -12.31 27.41
N GLN A 6 -30.56 -12.27 26.62
CA GLN A 6 -30.74 -11.30 25.55
C GLN A 6 -30.78 -9.91 26.17
N SER A 7 -29.94 -9.00 25.68
CA SER A 7 -30.10 -7.57 25.95
C SER A 7 -30.96 -6.97 24.84
N THR A 8 -32.17 -6.62 25.22
CA THR A 8 -33.18 -5.89 24.46
C THR A 8 -32.66 -4.51 24.07
N ALA A 9 -33.09 -4.05 22.88
CA ALA A 9 -32.81 -2.73 22.33
C ALA A 9 -32.89 -1.59 23.37
N GLY A 10 -31.73 -0.98 23.64
CA GLY A 10 -31.59 0.21 24.48
C GLY A 10 -31.48 1.48 23.63
N THR A 11 -32.36 2.42 23.91
CA THR A 11 -32.47 3.76 23.33
C THR A 11 -31.19 4.59 23.43
N ALA A 12 -30.98 5.45 22.43
CA ALA A 12 -29.78 6.22 22.11
C ALA A 12 -29.33 7.31 23.11
N SER A 13 -29.54 7.14 24.41
CA SER A 13 -29.33 8.21 25.40
C SER A 13 -28.28 7.95 26.48
N ASP A 14 -27.64 6.76 26.52
CA ASP A 14 -26.82 6.36 27.68
C ASP A 14 -25.31 6.16 27.39
N ILE A 15 -24.77 6.93 26.44
CA ILE A 15 -23.30 7.08 26.27
C ILE A 15 -22.87 8.41 26.89
N ARG A 16 -23.10 8.58 28.20
CA ARG A 16 -22.44 9.65 28.97
C ARG A 16 -21.41 9.04 29.92
N GLN A 17 -20.15 9.23 29.50
CA GLN A 17 -19.02 9.57 30.37
C GLN A 17 -18.67 8.56 31.48
N SER A 18 -17.89 7.53 31.10
CA SER A 18 -16.96 6.90 32.06
C SER A 18 -15.61 7.64 31.98
N PRO A 19 -15.14 8.30 33.06
CA PRO A 19 -14.01 9.25 33.02
C PRO A 19 -12.60 8.62 33.12
N THR A 20 -12.43 7.31 32.88
CA THR A 20 -11.13 6.63 33.10
C THR A 20 -10.48 6.01 31.86
N ALA A 21 -11.04 6.17 30.66
CA ALA A 21 -10.35 5.78 29.43
C ALA A 21 -9.57 6.99 28.87
N SER A 22 -8.30 7.10 29.24
CA SER A 22 -7.40 8.12 28.69
C SER A 22 -7.28 7.93 27.17
N CYS A 23 -7.65 8.99 26.45
CA CYS A 23 -7.52 9.27 25.01
C CYS A 23 -8.54 8.61 24.05
N PRO A 24 -9.67 9.29 23.73
CA PRO A 24 -10.37 9.04 22.49
C PRO A 24 -9.45 9.50 21.33
N GLY A 25 -9.18 8.63 20.36
CA GLY A 25 -8.45 9.01 19.14
C GLY A 25 -9.13 10.17 18.40
N GLY A 26 -8.42 10.84 17.50
CA GLY A 26 -8.90 12.04 16.81
C GLY A 26 -10.27 11.89 16.12
N ILE A 27 -10.63 10.70 15.64
CA ILE A 27 -11.94 10.42 15.04
C ILE A 27 -13.08 10.56 16.07
N THR A 28 -12.90 10.01 17.28
CA THR A 28 -13.92 10.08 18.33
C THR A 28 -14.01 11.48 18.92
N PHE A 29 -12.86 12.12 19.18
CA PHE A 29 -12.83 13.41 19.87
C PHE A 29 -13.12 14.61 18.95
N ILE A 30 -12.51 14.65 17.75
CA ILE A 30 -12.61 15.79 16.83
C ILE A 30 -13.78 15.60 15.87
N ALA A 31 -13.84 14.45 15.18
CA ALA A 31 -14.87 14.21 14.16
C ALA A 31 -16.23 13.78 14.75
N GLN A 32 -16.28 13.47 16.05
CA GLN A 32 -17.49 13.01 16.76
C GLN A 32 -18.16 11.83 16.04
N ARG A 33 -17.34 10.86 15.62
CA ARG A 33 -17.78 9.60 14.99
C ARG A 33 -17.21 8.41 15.75
N ILE A 34 -17.92 7.29 15.67
CA ILE A 34 -17.46 6.01 16.24
C ILE A 34 -16.54 5.36 15.20
N PRO A 35 -15.24 5.18 15.49
CA PRO A 35 -14.35 4.48 14.58
C PRO A 35 -14.59 2.96 14.68
N ASN A 36 -14.35 2.24 13.58
CA ASN A 36 -14.43 0.78 13.58
C ASN A 36 -13.30 0.11 14.37
N THR A 37 -12.17 0.80 14.55
CA THR A 37 -11.05 0.33 15.36
C THR A 37 -10.64 1.41 16.34
N ASN A 38 -10.11 0.99 17.50
CA ASN A 38 -9.69 1.91 18.55
C ASN A 38 -8.18 1.77 18.86
N PRO A 39 -7.58 2.76 19.56
CA PRO A 39 -6.16 2.71 19.94
C PRO A 39 -5.78 1.53 20.84
N PHE A 40 -6.75 0.89 21.49
CA PHE A 40 -6.58 -0.31 22.30
C PHE A 40 -6.62 -1.60 21.47
N GLN A 41 -6.48 -1.48 20.15
CA GLN A 41 -6.33 -2.56 19.20
C GLN A 41 -7.58 -3.44 19.03
N ASP A 42 -8.74 -2.93 19.41
CA ASP A 42 -10.00 -3.62 19.16
C ASP A 42 -10.34 -3.59 17.66
N HIS A 43 -10.81 -4.72 17.13
CA HIS A 43 -11.21 -4.93 15.73
C HIS A 43 -10.13 -4.64 14.65
N VAL A 44 -8.84 -4.58 15.01
CA VAL A 44 -7.73 -4.29 14.08
C VAL A 44 -7.68 -5.26 12.90
N ASP A 45 -7.99 -6.54 13.12
CA ASP A 45 -8.00 -7.56 12.08
C ASP A 45 -8.97 -7.24 10.93
N GLY A 46 -10.16 -6.74 11.25
CA GLY A 46 -11.17 -6.37 10.25
C GLY A 46 -10.71 -5.18 9.39
N ALA A 47 -10.16 -4.15 10.03
CA ALA A 47 -9.62 -2.99 9.31
C ALA A 47 -8.39 -3.36 8.47
N ALA A 48 -7.47 -4.16 9.01
CA ALA A 48 -6.30 -4.63 8.27
C ALA A 48 -6.73 -5.50 7.07
N GLY A 49 -7.75 -6.35 7.24
CA GLY A 49 -8.38 -7.11 6.18
C GLY A 49 -8.95 -6.24 5.06
N PHE A 50 -9.63 -5.15 5.41
CA PHE A 50 -10.13 -4.17 4.43
C PHE A 50 -9.00 -3.49 3.67
N PHE A 51 -8.00 -2.95 4.38
CA PHE A 51 -6.93 -2.16 3.76
C PHE A 51 -6.01 -3.00 2.86
N LEU A 52 -5.81 -4.28 3.19
CA LEU A 52 -4.99 -5.21 2.43
C LEU A 52 -5.76 -5.96 1.33
N ALA A 53 -7.10 -5.83 1.28
CA ALA A 53 -7.90 -6.46 0.26
C ALA A 53 -7.43 -6.04 -1.14
N THR A 54 -7.25 -7.01 -2.03
CA THR A 54 -6.80 -6.78 -3.41
C THR A 54 -7.97 -6.63 -4.41
N SER A 55 -9.21 -6.80 -3.94
CA SER A 55 -10.45 -6.58 -4.69
C SER A 55 -11.48 -5.86 -3.83
N GLU A 56 -12.38 -5.10 -4.46
CA GLU A 56 -13.46 -4.41 -3.77
C GLU A 56 -14.46 -5.38 -3.13
N ALA A 57 -14.70 -6.54 -3.75
CA ALA A 57 -15.51 -7.59 -3.17
C ALA A 57 -14.93 -8.08 -1.83
N ASN A 58 -13.61 -8.29 -1.77
CA ASN A 58 -12.93 -8.70 -0.53
C ASN A 58 -12.94 -7.59 0.53
N ALA A 59 -12.86 -6.33 0.09
CA ALA A 59 -12.98 -5.17 0.96
C ALA A 59 -14.41 -5.03 1.53
N ALA A 60 -15.44 -5.27 0.71
CA ALA A 60 -16.83 -5.20 1.14
C ALA A 60 -17.17 -6.22 2.23
N LEU A 61 -16.56 -7.41 2.19
CA LEU A 61 -16.72 -8.45 3.23
C LEU A 61 -16.12 -8.06 4.58
N THR A 62 -15.14 -7.15 4.59
CA THR A 62 -14.39 -6.74 5.80
C THR A 62 -14.74 -5.31 6.26
N GLY A 63 -15.52 -4.56 5.49
CA GLY A 63 -15.85 -3.16 5.75
C GLY A 63 -16.70 -2.89 7.01
N ALA A 64 -17.15 -3.91 7.74
CA ALA A 64 -17.86 -3.80 9.02
C ALA A 64 -18.98 -2.73 9.04
N GLY A 65 -19.70 -2.55 7.93
CA GLY A 65 -20.77 -1.54 7.80
C GLY A 65 -20.30 -0.09 7.76
N SER A 66 -19.02 0.17 7.52
CA SER A 66 -18.45 1.52 7.40
C SER A 66 -19.10 2.33 6.29
N ARG A 67 -19.53 3.55 6.62
CA ARG A 67 -19.98 4.56 5.64
C ARG A 67 -18.84 5.44 5.12
N TYR A 68 -17.77 5.57 5.89
CA TYR A 68 -16.63 6.43 5.59
C TYR A 68 -15.35 5.65 5.81
N ILE A 69 -14.40 5.84 4.91
CA ILE A 69 -13.04 5.31 5.02
C ILE A 69 -12.09 6.50 5.08
N ILE A 70 -11.19 6.50 6.06
CA ILE A 70 -10.17 7.54 6.23
C ILE A 70 -8.82 6.87 6.00
N THR A 71 -8.03 7.41 5.08
CA THR A 71 -6.65 6.99 4.82
C THR A 71 -5.72 8.19 4.99
N ASP A 72 -4.47 7.91 5.33
CA ASP A 72 -3.40 8.90 5.28
C ASP A 72 -2.21 8.38 4.47
N GLY A 73 -1.28 9.28 4.13
CA GLY A 73 -0.09 8.94 3.35
C GLY A 73 0.84 7.95 4.05
N SER A 74 0.84 7.89 5.38
CA SER A 74 1.67 6.97 6.16
C SER A 74 1.17 5.53 6.06
N MET A 75 -0.15 5.33 6.02
CA MET A 75 -0.78 4.01 5.87
C MET A 75 -0.40 3.33 4.55
N ALA A 76 -0.25 4.11 3.47
CA ALA A 76 0.21 3.60 2.18
C ALA A 76 1.74 3.46 2.11
N ALA A 77 2.50 4.12 2.99
CA ALA A 77 3.96 4.12 2.99
C ALA A 77 4.53 3.51 4.27
N GLY A 78 5.02 4.35 5.19
CA GLY A 78 5.83 3.91 6.35
C GLY A 78 5.11 3.00 7.35
N SER A 79 3.78 3.07 7.43
CA SER A 79 2.99 2.24 8.35
C SER A 79 2.41 0.99 7.67
N PHE A 80 2.56 0.83 6.35
CA PHE A 80 2.05 -0.33 5.62
C PHE A 80 2.54 -1.68 6.19
N PRO A 81 3.84 -1.86 6.54
CA PRO A 81 4.32 -3.12 7.11
C PRO A 81 3.58 -3.53 8.39
N ASN A 82 3.19 -2.55 9.21
CA ASN A 82 2.44 -2.81 10.43
C ASN A 82 1.03 -3.32 10.12
N ILE A 83 0.35 -2.76 9.12
CA ILE A 83 -0.98 -3.22 8.69
C ILE A 83 -0.89 -4.68 8.20
N ALA A 84 0.12 -4.99 7.40
CA ALA A 84 0.37 -6.36 6.92
C ALA A 84 0.64 -7.35 8.06
N TYR A 85 1.49 -6.96 9.02
CA TYR A 85 1.83 -7.76 10.18
C TYR A 85 0.61 -8.06 11.07
N TRP A 86 -0.21 -7.06 11.35
CA TRP A 86 -1.42 -7.26 12.18
C TRP A 86 -2.43 -8.20 11.55
N ARG A 87 -2.47 -8.28 10.22
CA ARG A 87 -3.35 -9.23 9.51
C ARG A 87 -2.82 -10.66 9.55
N ASN A 88 -1.52 -10.84 9.47
CA ASN A 88 -0.89 -12.14 9.52
C ASN A 88 0.53 -12.00 10.06
N THR A 89 0.72 -12.29 11.35
CA THR A 89 2.02 -12.15 12.02
C THR A 89 3.06 -13.13 11.49
N THR A 90 2.64 -14.24 10.88
CA THR A 90 3.52 -15.25 10.29
C THR A 90 4.03 -14.81 8.92
N ALA A 91 3.14 -14.32 8.05
CA ALA A 91 3.52 -13.86 6.70
C ALA A 91 4.08 -12.44 6.69
N GLY A 92 3.70 -11.60 7.66
CA GLY A 92 4.15 -10.23 7.77
C GLY A 92 3.97 -9.43 6.48
N VAL A 93 5.03 -8.76 6.06
CA VAL A 93 5.06 -7.94 4.83
C VAL A 93 5.44 -8.74 3.58
N ASP A 94 5.87 -10.00 3.72
CA ASP A 94 6.43 -10.80 2.63
C ASP A 94 5.52 -10.93 1.39
N PRO A 95 4.17 -11.02 1.50
CA PRO A 95 3.31 -11.05 0.32
C PRO A 95 3.37 -9.75 -0.51
N TYR A 96 3.77 -8.64 0.11
CA TYR A 96 3.66 -7.29 -0.44
C TYR A 96 5.00 -6.65 -0.77
N ALA A 97 6.08 -7.03 -0.09
CA ALA A 97 7.42 -6.50 -0.33
C ALA A 97 8.49 -7.58 -0.17
N ALA A 98 9.66 -7.34 -0.74
CA ALA A 98 10.88 -8.10 -0.49
C ALA A 98 12.01 -7.13 -0.15
N GLY A 99 12.71 -7.38 0.96
CA GLY A 99 13.98 -6.71 1.26
C GLY A 99 15.09 -7.38 0.45
N LEU A 100 15.80 -6.61 -0.38
CA LEU A 100 16.92 -7.10 -1.18
C LEU A 100 18.20 -6.35 -0.82
N LEU A 101 19.33 -7.06 -0.83
CA LEU A 101 20.66 -6.45 -0.69
C LEU A 101 21.04 -5.79 -2.01
N VAL A 102 21.19 -4.46 -1.98
CA VAL A 102 21.61 -3.63 -3.10
C VAL A 102 23.04 -3.15 -2.84
N SER A 103 23.93 -3.29 -3.82
CA SER A 103 25.32 -2.86 -3.65
C SER A 103 25.41 -1.34 -3.55
N VAL A 104 26.15 -0.83 -2.57
CA VAL A 104 26.37 0.61 -2.39
C VAL A 104 27.46 1.08 -3.37
N PRO A 105 27.14 2.00 -4.30
CA PRO A 105 28.11 2.47 -5.29
C PRO A 105 29.36 3.07 -4.62
N GLY A 106 30.53 2.70 -5.12
CA GLY A 106 31.81 3.20 -4.60
C GLY A 106 32.28 2.56 -3.29
N ARG A 107 31.59 1.53 -2.79
CA ARG A 107 32.02 0.75 -1.63
C ARG A 107 32.02 -0.73 -1.95
N GLU A 108 33.19 -1.34 -1.90
CA GLU A 108 33.33 -2.78 -2.12
C GLU A 108 32.64 -3.57 -1.00
N ASN A 109 31.96 -4.66 -1.37
CA ASN A 109 31.27 -5.58 -0.45
C ASN A 109 30.32 -4.91 0.57
N THR A 110 29.85 -3.70 0.28
CA THR A 110 28.89 -2.98 1.14
C THR A 110 27.52 -3.00 0.47
N TYR A 111 26.50 -3.38 1.24
CA TYR A 111 25.13 -3.50 0.76
C TYR A 111 24.16 -2.71 1.65
N SER A 112 23.14 -2.11 1.03
CA SER A 112 21.94 -1.58 1.69
C SER A 112 20.80 -2.57 1.54
N ILE A 113 19.91 -2.63 2.53
CA ILE A 113 18.64 -3.36 2.40
C ILE A 113 17.63 -2.37 1.82
N GLU A 114 17.12 -2.67 0.63
CA GLU A 114 16.08 -1.88 -0.03
C GLU A 114 14.82 -2.70 -0.22
N SER A 115 13.66 -2.06 -0.02
CA SER A 115 12.36 -2.70 -0.18
C SER A 115 11.86 -2.60 -1.61
N PHE A 116 11.61 -3.76 -2.22
CA PHE A 116 10.96 -3.88 -3.53
C PHE A 116 9.54 -4.37 -3.33
N TYR A 117 8.57 -3.51 -3.63
CA TYR A 117 7.15 -3.84 -3.48
C TYR A 117 6.65 -4.75 -4.60
N LYS A 118 5.98 -5.84 -4.24
CA LYS A 118 5.40 -6.81 -5.18
C LYS A 118 4.11 -6.27 -5.79
N GLU A 119 3.65 -6.87 -6.88
CA GLU A 119 2.38 -6.51 -7.52
C GLU A 119 1.19 -6.45 -6.52
N ALA A 120 1.15 -7.36 -5.53
CA ALA A 120 0.10 -7.41 -4.52
C ALA A 120 -0.03 -6.10 -3.72
N TYR A 121 1.08 -5.42 -3.41
CA TYR A 121 1.09 -4.15 -2.68
C TYR A 121 0.30 -3.06 -3.42
N TYR A 122 0.52 -2.91 -4.72
CA TYR A 122 -0.16 -1.92 -5.56
C TYR A 122 -1.64 -2.22 -5.79
N ARG A 123 -2.05 -3.47 -5.54
CA ARG A 123 -3.44 -3.90 -5.65
C ARG A 123 -4.23 -3.70 -4.36
N THR A 124 -3.59 -3.38 -3.23
CA THR A 124 -4.27 -3.18 -1.95
C THR A 124 -5.22 -1.98 -1.97
N MET A 125 -6.30 -2.04 -1.18
CA MET A 125 -7.23 -0.93 -1.04
C MET A 125 -6.57 0.32 -0.46
N VAL A 126 -5.63 0.17 0.47
CA VAL A 126 -4.91 1.33 1.04
C VAL A 126 -4.16 2.11 -0.04
N LEU A 127 -3.50 1.43 -0.99
CA LEU A 127 -2.83 2.12 -2.11
C LEU A 127 -3.83 2.69 -3.11
N ARG A 128 -4.89 1.95 -3.44
CA ARG A 128 -5.94 2.46 -4.35
C ARG A 128 -6.58 3.73 -3.83
N LEU A 129 -6.97 3.74 -2.55
CA LEU A 129 -7.62 4.89 -1.93
C LEU A 129 -6.65 6.06 -1.76
N GLN A 130 -5.45 5.80 -1.24
CA GLN A 130 -4.52 6.87 -0.85
C GLN A 130 -3.68 7.42 -2.01
N ALA A 131 -3.22 6.56 -2.93
CA ALA A 131 -2.27 6.93 -3.97
C ALA A 131 -2.92 7.05 -5.36
N PHE A 132 -4.06 6.37 -5.58
CA PHE A 132 -4.77 6.37 -6.87
C PHE A 132 -6.15 7.03 -6.78
N ASP A 133 -6.42 7.81 -5.72
CA ASP A 133 -7.67 8.55 -5.51
C ASP A 133 -8.93 7.68 -5.63
N GLY A 134 -8.84 6.42 -5.20
CA GLY A 134 -9.91 5.42 -5.26
C GLY A 134 -10.10 4.74 -6.62
N THR A 135 -9.23 4.99 -7.60
CA THR A 135 -9.34 4.40 -8.94
C THR A 135 -8.44 3.18 -9.14
N MET A 136 -8.89 2.23 -9.96
CA MET A 136 -8.05 1.13 -10.42
C MET A 136 -7.27 1.58 -11.66
N VAL A 137 -5.95 1.69 -11.53
CA VAL A 137 -5.07 2.16 -12.61
C VAL A 137 -4.31 0.99 -13.22
N VAL A 138 -4.35 0.88 -14.55
CA VAL A 138 -3.49 -0.06 -15.28
C VAL A 138 -2.08 0.52 -15.36
N PRO A 139 -1.05 -0.17 -14.87
CA PRO A 139 0.32 0.32 -14.95
C PRO A 139 0.78 0.39 -16.41
N SER A 140 1.50 1.45 -16.80
CA SER A 140 2.16 1.49 -18.11
C SER A 140 3.50 0.77 -18.11
N GLU A 141 4.09 0.58 -16.93
CA GLU A 141 5.42 0.01 -16.74
C GLU A 141 5.49 -0.82 -15.46
N ALA A 142 6.40 -1.79 -15.47
CA ALA A 142 6.74 -2.62 -14.33
C ALA A 142 8.27 -2.80 -14.25
N LEU A 143 8.80 -2.77 -13.04
CA LEU A 143 10.14 -3.18 -12.70
C LEU A 143 10.19 -4.71 -12.60
N TYR A 144 10.98 -5.33 -13.47
CA TYR A 144 11.40 -6.72 -13.33
C TYR A 144 12.67 -6.76 -12.49
N VAL A 145 12.72 -7.70 -11.54
CA VAL A 145 13.81 -7.84 -10.58
C VAL A 145 14.29 -9.28 -10.55
N GLU A 146 15.59 -9.48 -10.67
CA GLU A 146 16.28 -10.76 -10.47
C GLU A 146 17.10 -10.71 -9.18
N TYR A 147 17.02 -11.77 -8.38
CA TYR A 147 17.73 -11.83 -7.12
C TYR A 147 18.27 -13.23 -6.81
N ASP A 148 19.40 -13.25 -6.12
CA ASP A 148 20.10 -14.43 -5.68
C ASP A 148 19.70 -14.80 -4.25
N THR A 149 19.11 -15.97 -4.07
CA THR A 149 18.68 -16.47 -2.75
C THR A 149 19.82 -17.15 -1.99
N ALA A 150 20.98 -17.38 -2.61
CA ALA A 150 22.13 -18.00 -1.97
C ALA A 150 22.70 -17.16 -0.81
N SER A 151 22.43 -15.85 -0.76
CA SER A 151 22.84 -14.98 0.35
C SER A 151 21.96 -15.09 1.59
N ILE A 152 20.78 -15.72 1.51
CA ILE A 152 19.82 -15.77 2.61
C ILE A 152 20.39 -16.48 3.86
N PRO A 153 21.06 -17.66 3.75
CA PRO A 153 21.59 -18.34 4.94
C PRO A 153 22.61 -17.53 5.74
N GLU A 154 23.35 -16.64 5.08
CA GLU A 154 24.40 -15.83 5.70
C GLU A 154 23.90 -14.46 6.17
N THR A 155 23.02 -13.83 5.39
CA THR A 155 22.65 -12.42 5.57
C THR A 155 21.19 -12.20 5.96
N GLY A 156 20.36 -13.24 5.85
CA GLY A 156 18.90 -13.16 6.02
C GLY A 156 18.15 -12.53 4.82
N TYR A 157 18.85 -12.01 3.82
CA TYR A 157 18.24 -11.32 2.66
C TYR A 157 18.77 -11.87 1.34
N ALA A 158 17.93 -11.84 0.30
CA ALA A 158 18.37 -12.14 -1.06
C ALA A 158 19.13 -10.95 -1.65
N ARG A 159 20.12 -11.23 -2.52
CA ARG A 159 20.92 -10.19 -3.17
C ARG A 159 20.34 -9.79 -4.51
N LEU A 160 20.16 -8.50 -4.74
CA LEU A 160 19.77 -7.98 -6.05
C LEU A 160 20.85 -8.30 -7.10
N VAL A 161 20.44 -8.86 -8.23
CA VAL A 161 21.34 -9.20 -9.34
C VAL A 161 21.11 -8.28 -10.53
N ASP A 162 19.86 -8.11 -10.93
CA ASP A 162 19.48 -7.23 -12.02
C ASP A 162 18.11 -6.58 -11.74
N ASN A 163 17.90 -5.39 -12.28
CA ASN A 163 16.57 -4.82 -12.38
C ASN A 163 16.42 -4.04 -13.69
N ARG A 164 15.22 -4.12 -14.28
CA ARG A 164 14.91 -3.43 -15.53
C ARG A 164 13.45 -3.08 -15.64
N THR A 165 13.15 -1.93 -16.23
CA THR A 165 11.78 -1.50 -16.48
C THR A 165 11.28 -2.06 -17.81
N LEU A 166 10.14 -2.74 -17.78
CA LEU A 166 9.47 -3.37 -18.92
C LEU A 166 7.99 -2.97 -18.96
N SER A 167 7.27 -3.38 -20.00
CA SER A 167 5.80 -3.38 -19.95
C SER A 167 5.32 -4.40 -18.90
N PRO A 168 4.14 -4.22 -18.27
CA PRO A 168 3.65 -5.16 -17.26
C PRO A 168 3.52 -6.60 -17.79
N ALA A 169 3.07 -6.77 -19.04
CA ALA A 169 2.99 -8.08 -19.67
C ALA A 169 4.38 -8.68 -19.91
N GLY A 170 5.34 -7.86 -20.36
CA GLY A 170 6.72 -8.29 -20.58
C GLY A 170 7.43 -8.68 -19.28
N ALA A 171 7.23 -7.91 -18.19
CA ALA A 171 7.79 -8.24 -16.88
C ALA A 171 7.25 -9.55 -16.31
N ARG A 172 5.95 -9.81 -16.46
CA ARG A 172 5.34 -11.08 -16.04
C ARG A 172 5.87 -12.24 -16.87
N ALA A 173 5.88 -12.11 -18.19
CA ALA A 173 6.43 -13.15 -19.08
C ALA A 173 7.91 -13.44 -18.79
N ALA A 174 8.72 -12.41 -18.52
CA ALA A 174 10.12 -12.57 -18.12
C ALA A 174 10.26 -13.29 -16.78
N ALA A 175 9.39 -13.01 -15.81
CA ALA A 175 9.37 -13.72 -14.53
C ALA A 175 8.94 -15.19 -14.67
N ASP A 176 7.92 -15.46 -15.46
CA ASP A 176 7.37 -16.82 -15.67
C ASP A 176 8.34 -17.74 -16.42
N THR A 177 9.19 -17.17 -17.29
CA THR A 177 10.12 -17.93 -18.13
C THR A 177 11.53 -18.02 -17.56
N TYR A 178 11.81 -17.40 -16.41
CA TYR A 178 13.16 -17.34 -15.85
C TYR A 178 13.67 -18.73 -15.42
N PRO A 179 14.69 -19.29 -16.10
CA PRO A 179 15.15 -20.65 -15.84
C PRO A 179 16.41 -20.69 -14.94
N GLY A 180 16.84 -19.56 -14.39
CA GLY A 180 18.10 -19.46 -13.64
C GLY A 180 18.04 -20.12 -12.26
N PRO A 181 19.20 -20.41 -11.63
CA PRO A 181 19.28 -20.89 -10.24
C PRO A 181 18.85 -19.82 -9.21
N ARG A 182 18.42 -18.66 -9.69
CA ARG A 182 18.00 -17.47 -8.96
C ARG A 182 16.49 -17.33 -9.06
N SER A 183 15.93 -16.41 -8.30
CA SER A 183 14.50 -16.11 -8.38
C SER A 183 14.28 -14.76 -9.03
N SER A 184 13.11 -14.59 -9.66
CA SER A 184 12.73 -13.33 -10.27
C SER A 184 11.28 -12.97 -9.94
N GLY A 185 10.98 -11.68 -10.03
CA GLY A 185 9.64 -11.15 -9.75
C GLY A 185 9.36 -9.85 -10.48
N ALA A 186 8.08 -9.54 -10.68
CA ALA A 186 7.61 -8.30 -11.27
C ALA A 186 6.97 -7.39 -10.21
N THR A 187 7.36 -6.12 -10.25
CA THR A 187 6.92 -5.02 -9.40
C THR A 187 6.33 -3.94 -10.29
N SER A 188 5.12 -3.46 -10.06
CA SER A 188 4.46 -2.55 -11.02
C SER A 188 4.31 -1.12 -10.50
N VAL A 189 5.11 -0.16 -10.96
CA VAL A 189 4.82 1.30 -10.87
C VAL A 189 5.49 2.07 -11.99
N ARG A 190 4.70 2.84 -12.73
CA ARG A 190 4.99 4.24 -13.11
C ARG A 190 3.76 4.88 -13.75
N ARG A 191 3.42 6.11 -13.34
CA ARG A 191 2.51 7.00 -14.09
C ARG A 191 3.36 7.80 -15.07
N ARG A 192 3.16 7.63 -16.38
CA ARG A 192 3.66 8.62 -17.34
C ARG A 192 2.73 9.84 -17.25
N ARG A 193 3.14 10.87 -16.50
CA ARG A 193 2.45 12.18 -16.53
C ARG A 193 2.49 12.65 -18.00
N PRO A 194 1.36 13.00 -18.63
CA PRO A 194 1.42 13.64 -19.95
C PRO A 194 2.25 14.91 -19.78
N SER A 195 3.33 15.05 -20.54
CA SER A 195 4.03 16.33 -20.62
C SER A 195 2.99 17.35 -21.05
N ARG A 196 2.67 18.31 -20.19
CA ARG A 196 1.96 19.52 -20.63
C ARG A 196 2.82 20.10 -21.74
N ARG A 197 2.35 19.94 -22.97
CA ARG A 197 2.91 20.59 -24.15
C ARG A 197 3.01 22.07 -23.77
N SER A 198 4.23 22.58 -23.64
CA SER A 198 4.46 24.01 -23.53
C SER A 198 3.83 24.61 -24.78
N GLY A 199 2.66 25.21 -24.62
CA GLY A 199 2.07 26.03 -25.66
C GLY A 199 3.02 27.19 -25.85
N THR A 200 3.87 27.11 -26.87
CA THR A 200 4.57 28.25 -27.40
C THR A 200 3.49 29.17 -27.97
N THR A 201 3.03 30.11 -27.16
CA THR A 201 2.28 31.27 -27.63
C THR A 201 3.24 32.07 -28.50
N GLY A 202 3.27 31.75 -29.79
CA GLY A 202 3.87 32.60 -30.80
C GLY A 202 3.01 33.86 -30.91
N SER A 203 3.42 34.92 -30.22
CA SER A 203 2.91 36.27 -30.46
C SER A 203 3.39 36.73 -31.84
N SER A 204 2.57 36.54 -32.89
CA SER A 204 2.80 37.20 -34.18
C SER A 204 2.31 38.64 -34.09
N THR A 205 3.21 39.57 -33.78
CA THR A 205 2.95 41.00 -33.89
C THR A 205 2.96 41.36 -35.38
N SER A 206 1.78 41.62 -35.95
CA SER A 206 1.66 42.28 -37.25
C SER A 206 1.83 43.79 -37.08
N PRO A 207 2.66 44.48 -37.88
CA PRO A 207 2.72 45.94 -37.84
C PRO A 207 1.62 46.55 -38.72
N HIS A 208 0.76 47.38 -38.11
CA HIS A 208 -0.10 48.31 -38.84
C HIS A 208 0.73 49.52 -39.32
N PRO A 209 0.53 50.00 -40.57
CA PRO A 209 1.20 51.20 -41.05
C PRO A 209 0.53 52.46 -40.48
N MET A 210 1.34 53.36 -39.90
CA MET A 210 0.93 54.74 -39.62
C MET A 210 0.85 55.53 -40.91
N ARG A 211 -0.13 56.43 -40.94
CA ARG A 211 -0.31 57.49 -41.93
C ARG A 211 0.43 58.74 -41.47
#